data_AF-A0A517MWF9-F1
#
_entry.id   AF-A0A517MWF9-F1
#
_cell.length_a   1.000
_cell.length_b   1.000
_cell.length_c   1.000
_cell.angle_alpha   90.00
_cell.angle_beta   90.00
_cell.angle_gamma   90.00
#
_symmetry.space_group_name_H-M   'P 1'
#
loop_
_entity.id
_entity.type
_entity.pdbx_description
1 polymer ?
#
loop_
_entity_poly.entity_id
_entity_poly.type
_entity_poly.pdbx_seq_one_letter_code
_entity_poly.pdbx_strand_id
1 'polypeptide(L)'
;MVSQAEALIQQADAASLPIRYLIRDRDGCYSREFDEVFEKADVLVEPTAPRAPNQNAYIERWIGSLKYECLNRFITFGLRHLDYIVGEYASFYNELRPHQRKDNRPLTGSWLAVDEPLIQESDIVCETRLGGVLKNYERMAA
;
A
#
# COMPACT_ATOMS: atom_id res chain seq x y z
N MET A 1 -7.73 -8.45 -15.91
CA MET A 1 -6.92 -7.23 -15.75
C MET A 1 -7.72 -5.96 -16.03
N VAL A 2 -8.54 -5.86 -17.10
CA VAL A 2 -9.33 -4.62 -17.39
C VAL A 2 -10.15 -4.13 -16.19
N SER A 3 -10.93 -5.01 -15.54
CA SER A 3 -11.69 -4.64 -14.33
C SER A 3 -10.82 -4.16 -13.16
N GLN A 4 -9.57 -4.64 -13.08
CA GLN A 4 -8.62 -4.17 -12.07
C GLN A 4 -8.05 -2.79 -12.42
N ALA A 5 -7.85 -2.48 -13.71
CA ALA A 5 -7.48 -1.14 -14.15
C ALA A 5 -8.57 -0.12 -13.80
N GLU A 6 -9.83 -0.46 -14.09
CA GLU A 6 -10.98 0.39 -13.76
C GLU A 6 -11.09 0.61 -12.25
N ALA A 7 -10.92 -0.45 -11.45
CA ALA A 7 -10.92 -0.36 -10.00
C ALA A 7 -9.78 0.53 -9.47
N LEU A 8 -8.58 0.47 -10.09
CA LEU A 8 -7.45 1.31 -9.69
C LEU A 8 -7.73 2.80 -9.92
N ILE A 9 -8.27 3.16 -11.09
CA ILE A 9 -8.67 4.54 -11.38
C ILE A 9 -9.72 5.02 -10.39
N GLN A 10 -10.78 4.24 -10.17
CA GLN A 10 -11.84 4.57 -9.21
C GLN A 10 -11.30 4.77 -7.80
N GLN A 11 -10.36 3.93 -7.36
CA GLN A 11 -9.73 4.04 -6.05
C GLN A 11 -8.88 5.31 -5.93
N ALA A 12 -8.13 5.65 -6.98
CA ALA A 12 -7.32 6.86 -6.98
C ALA A 12 -8.16 8.13 -6.98
N ASP A 13 -9.25 8.16 -7.76
CA ASP A 13 -10.22 9.25 -7.77
C ASP A 13 -10.87 9.43 -6.39
N ALA A 14 -11.33 8.31 -5.78
CA ALA A 14 -11.91 8.32 -4.43
C ALA A 14 -10.91 8.84 -3.38
N ALA A 15 -9.62 8.55 -3.55
CA ALA A 15 -8.55 9.04 -2.68
C ALA A 15 -8.05 10.44 -3.06
N SER A 16 -8.60 11.08 -4.10
CA SER A 16 -8.12 12.36 -4.65
C SER A 16 -6.63 12.34 -4.99
N LEU A 17 -6.13 11.20 -5.48
CA LEU A 17 -4.74 11.00 -5.86
C LEU A 17 -4.59 11.20 -7.38
N PRO A 18 -3.99 12.31 -7.84
CA PRO A 18 -3.80 12.54 -9.27
C PRO A 18 -2.76 11.56 -9.82
N ILE A 19 -3.20 10.63 -10.67
CA ILE A 19 -2.30 9.73 -11.40
C ILE A 19 -1.97 10.37 -12.75
N ARG A 20 -0.69 10.42 -13.10
CA ARG A 20 -0.23 10.88 -14.43
C ARG A 20 0.45 9.80 -15.24
N TYR A 21 1.06 8.83 -14.55
CA TYR A 21 1.83 7.77 -15.17
C TYR A 21 1.48 6.45 -14.51
N LEU A 22 1.31 5.40 -15.32
CA LEU A 22 1.31 4.02 -14.90
C LEU A 22 2.64 3.38 -15.31
N ILE A 23 3.49 3.05 -14.34
CA ILE A 23 4.69 2.26 -14.59
C ILE A 23 4.35 0.79 -14.33
N ARG A 24 4.58 -0.06 -15.33
CA ARG A 24 4.39 -1.52 -15.23
C ARG A 24 5.50 -2.27 -15.96
N ASP A 25 5.70 -3.54 -15.63
CA ASP A 25 6.59 -4.40 -16.41
C ASP A 25 5.94 -4.81 -17.75
N ARG A 26 6.61 -5.68 -18.52
CA ARG A 26 6.12 -6.18 -19.80
C ARG A 26 5.48 -7.58 -19.71
N ASP A 27 4.94 -7.95 -18.56
CA ASP A 27 4.25 -9.24 -18.43
C ASP A 27 3.09 -9.36 -19.44
N GLY A 28 2.89 -10.56 -19.98
CA GLY A 28 1.86 -10.83 -20.99
C GLY A 28 0.43 -10.77 -20.44
N CYS A 29 0.25 -10.65 -19.12
CA CYS A 29 -1.07 -10.45 -18.51
C CYS A 29 -1.67 -9.06 -18.81
N TYR A 30 -0.85 -8.06 -19.14
CA TYR A 30 -1.31 -6.72 -19.49
C TYR A 30 -1.69 -6.67 -20.98
N SER A 31 -3.00 -6.68 -21.25
CA SER A 31 -3.53 -6.57 -22.61
C SER A 31 -3.59 -5.12 -23.07
N ARG A 32 -3.83 -4.91 -24.36
CA ARG A 32 -4.05 -3.57 -24.92
C ARG A 32 -5.25 -2.87 -24.25
N GLU A 33 -6.34 -3.61 -24.03
CA GLU A 33 -7.54 -3.10 -23.39
C GLU A 33 -7.31 -2.67 -21.95
N PHE A 34 -6.32 -3.27 -21.26
CA PHE A 34 -5.90 -2.81 -19.94
C PHE A 34 -5.26 -1.43 -20.02
N ASP A 35 -4.31 -1.23 -20.94
CA ASP A 35 -3.65 0.06 -21.13
C ASP A 35 -4.65 1.15 -21.59
N GLU A 36 -5.61 0.81 -22.45
CA GLU A 36 -6.66 1.73 -22.93
C GLU A 36 -7.56 2.29 -21.82
N VAL A 37 -7.71 1.60 -20.67
CA VAL A 37 -8.44 2.16 -19.51
C VAL A 37 -7.71 3.38 -18.94
N PHE A 38 -6.38 3.30 -18.84
CA PHE A 38 -5.55 4.38 -18.31
C PHE A 38 -5.45 5.54 -19.30
N GLU A 39 -5.28 5.25 -20.59
CA GLU A 39 -5.23 6.27 -21.64
C GLU A 39 -6.52 7.10 -21.72
N LYS A 40 -7.69 6.46 -21.55
CA LYS A 40 -8.99 7.17 -21.48
C LYS A 40 -9.14 8.06 -20.25
N ALA A 41 -8.36 7.79 -19.20
CA ALA A 41 -8.30 8.59 -17.99
C ALA A 41 -7.13 9.60 -18.03
N ASP A 42 -6.54 9.86 -19.21
CA ASP A 42 -5.39 10.73 -19.41
C ASP A 42 -4.13 10.31 -18.60
N VAL A 43 -4.01 9.02 -18.29
CA VAL A 43 -2.84 8.43 -17.61
C VAL A 43 -1.91 7.81 -18.66
N LEU A 44 -0.65 8.23 -18.67
CA LEU A 44 0.38 7.71 -19.58
C LEU A 44 0.89 6.35 -19.10
N VAL A 45 0.75 5.32 -19.94
CA VAL A 45 1.29 3.98 -19.64
C VAL A 45 2.75 3.90 -20.09
N GLU A 46 3.64 3.62 -19.14
CA GLU A 46 5.09 3.57 -19.31
C GLU A 46 5.65 2.18 -18.95
N PRO A 47 5.74 1.26 -19.92
CA PRO A 47 6.33 -0.05 -19.68
C PRO A 47 7.84 0.06 -19.37
N THR A 48 8.30 -0.58 -18.29
CA THR A 48 9.73 -0.61 -17.93
C THR A 48 10.58 -1.15 -19.09
N ALA A 49 11.80 -0.66 -19.29
CA ALA A 49 12.76 -1.12 -20.27
C ALA A 49 13.03 -2.65 -20.19
N PRO A 50 13.38 -3.31 -21.31
CA PRO A 50 13.55 -4.76 -21.31
C PRO A 50 14.65 -5.16 -20.33
N ARG A 51 14.38 -6.15 -19.46
CA ARG A 51 15.32 -6.65 -18.45
C ARG A 51 15.80 -5.57 -17.46
N ALA A 52 14.94 -4.60 -17.13
CA ALA A 52 15.22 -3.53 -16.17
C ALA A 52 14.34 -3.63 -14.91
N PRO A 53 14.49 -4.67 -14.07
CA PRO A 53 13.65 -4.88 -12.89
C PRO A 53 13.69 -3.71 -11.89
N ASN A 54 14.79 -2.96 -11.86
CA ASN A 54 14.95 -1.79 -11.00
C ASN A 54 13.97 -0.65 -11.31
N GLN A 55 13.40 -0.59 -12.51
CA GLN A 55 12.38 0.42 -12.83
C GLN A 55 11.03 0.13 -12.17
N ASN A 56 10.82 -1.10 -11.69
CA ASN A 56 9.64 -1.51 -10.92
C ASN A 56 9.94 -1.62 -9.41
N ALA A 57 11.06 -1.05 -8.94
CA ALA A 57 11.59 -1.31 -7.59
C ALA A 57 10.61 -0.98 -6.45
N TYR A 58 9.71 0.00 -6.62
CA TYR A 58 8.76 0.39 -5.58
C TYR A 58 7.72 -0.71 -5.30
N ILE A 59 7.07 -1.24 -6.34
CA ILE A 59 6.08 -2.30 -6.16
C ILE A 59 6.76 -3.62 -5.77
N GLU A 60 7.94 -3.92 -6.32
CA GLU A 60 8.72 -5.10 -5.92
C GLU A 60 9.10 -5.04 -4.44
N ARG A 61 9.55 -3.88 -3.96
CA ARG A 61 9.85 -3.66 -2.55
C ARG A 61 8.60 -3.80 -1.69
N TRP A 62 7.47 -3.26 -2.12
CA TRP A 62 6.19 -3.37 -1.41
C TRP A 62 5.71 -4.82 -1.30
N ILE A 63 5.71 -5.57 -2.41
CA ILE A 63 5.34 -7.00 -2.45
C ILE A 63 6.29 -7.81 -1.55
N GLY A 64 7.59 -7.52 -1.60
CA GLY A 64 8.57 -8.13 -0.71
C GLY A 64 8.21 -7.92 0.76
N SER A 65 7.92 -6.67 1.16
CA SER A 65 7.47 -6.35 2.52
C SER A 65 6.18 -7.09 2.90
N LEU A 66 5.15 -7.09 2.05
CA LEU A 66 3.91 -7.86 2.29
C LEU A 66 4.19 -9.35 2.53
N LYS A 67 5.06 -9.97 1.73
CA LYS A 67 5.42 -11.39 1.88
C LYS A 67 6.17 -11.64 3.19
N TYR A 68 7.26 -10.90 3.42
CA TYR A 68 8.14 -11.13 4.57
C TYR A 68 7.55 -10.72 5.90
N GLU A 69 6.69 -9.70 5.92
CA GLU A 69 6.10 -9.16 7.15
C GLU A 69 4.73 -9.76 7.44
N CYS A 70 4.00 -10.25 6.43
CA CYS A 70 2.65 -10.77 6.62
C CYS A 70 2.48 -12.17 6.05
N LEU A 71 2.46 -12.34 4.72
CA LEU A 71 1.96 -13.56 4.08
C LEU A 71 2.73 -14.83 4.47
N ASN A 72 4.04 -14.75 4.68
CA ASN A 72 4.85 -15.90 5.09
C ASN A 72 4.51 -16.43 6.50
N ARG A 73 3.69 -15.71 7.27
CA ARG A 73 3.21 -16.13 8.61
C ARG A 73 1.84 -16.82 8.57
N PHE A 74 1.19 -16.90 7.41
CA PHE A 74 -0.15 -17.45 7.27
C PHE A 74 -0.19 -18.61 6.29
N ILE A 75 -1.06 -19.58 6.58
CA ILE A 75 -1.55 -20.54 5.60
C ILE A 75 -2.89 -20.01 5.08
N THR A 76 -2.95 -19.68 3.79
CA THR A 76 -4.16 -19.12 3.17
C THR A 76 -5.09 -20.26 2.75
N PHE A 77 -6.33 -20.24 3.25
CA PHE A 77 -7.35 -21.28 3.00
C PHE A 77 -8.26 -20.99 1.80
N GLY A 78 -7.99 -19.90 1.07
CA GLY A 78 -8.75 -19.50 -0.11
C GLY A 78 -8.61 -18.01 -0.41
N LEU A 79 -9.16 -17.57 -1.55
CA LEU A 79 -9.03 -16.19 -2.04
C LEU A 79 -9.57 -15.17 -1.04
N ARG A 80 -10.77 -15.38 -0.49
CA ARG A 80 -11.34 -14.46 0.53
C ARG A 80 -10.43 -14.27 1.75
N HIS A 81 -9.73 -15.32 2.17
CA HIS A 81 -8.79 -15.22 3.30
C HIS A 81 -7.54 -14.46 2.89
N LEU A 82 -7.01 -14.71 1.68
CA LEU A 82 -5.88 -13.95 1.14
C LEU A 82 -6.24 -12.46 0.97
N ASP A 83 -7.40 -12.15 0.39
CA ASP A 83 -7.88 -10.78 0.21
C ASP A 83 -8.01 -10.04 1.55
N TYR A 84 -8.54 -10.72 2.57
CA TYR A 84 -8.61 -10.17 3.92
C TYR A 84 -7.21 -9.86 4.48
N ILE A 85 -6.27 -10.81 4.41
CA ILE A 85 -4.91 -10.60 4.91
C ILE A 85 -4.20 -9.46 4.16
N VAL A 86 -4.31 -9.42 2.83
CA VAL A 86 -3.69 -8.39 2.00
C VAL A 86 -4.33 -7.03 2.26
N GLY A 87 -5.65 -6.96 2.42
CA GLY A 87 -6.38 -5.73 2.76
C GLY A 87 -5.96 -5.16 4.11
N GLU A 88 -5.90 -6.01 5.14
CA GLU A 88 -5.43 -5.62 6.48
C GLU A 88 -3.98 -5.11 6.45
N TYR A 89 -3.10 -5.79 5.72
CA TYR A 89 -1.73 -5.33 5.55
C TYR A 89 -1.64 -4.01 4.78
N ALA A 90 -2.42 -3.84 3.71
CA ALA A 90 -2.40 -2.62 2.90
C ALA A 90 -2.90 -1.40 3.70
N SER A 91 -3.99 -1.53 4.47
CA SER A 91 -4.47 -0.49 5.39
C SER A 91 -3.37 -0.18 6.41
N PHE A 92 -2.80 -1.18 7.09
CA PHE A 92 -1.71 -0.96 8.04
C PHE A 92 -0.49 -0.26 7.41
N TYR A 93 -0.06 -0.70 6.23
CA TYR A 93 1.10 -0.15 5.52
C TYR A 93 0.92 1.33 5.17
N ASN A 94 -0.28 1.72 4.74
CA ASN A 94 -0.56 3.09 4.31
C ASN A 94 -0.88 4.02 5.49
N GLU A 95 -1.65 3.55 6.45
CA GLU A 95 -2.26 4.38 7.49
C GLU A 95 -1.49 4.39 8.81
N LEU A 96 -0.76 3.32 9.14
CA LEU A 96 -0.15 3.15 10.47
C LEU A 96 1.36 2.95 10.43
N ARG A 97 1.89 2.31 9.38
CA ARG A 97 3.31 1.99 9.30
C ARG A 97 4.17 3.25 9.20
N PRO A 98 5.20 3.42 10.04
CA PRO A 98 6.14 4.51 9.92
C PRO A 98 7.05 4.30 8.70
N HIS A 99 7.22 5.35 7.88
CA HIS A 99 8.12 5.33 6.73
C HIS A 99 9.29 6.30 6.96
N GLN A 100 10.52 5.77 6.98
CA GLN A 100 11.72 6.57 7.28
C GLN A 100 11.89 7.78 6.34
N ARG A 101 11.55 7.62 5.06
CA ARG A 101 11.61 8.71 4.06
C ARG A 101 10.56 9.81 4.29
N LYS A 102 9.55 9.54 5.13
CA LYS A 102 8.51 10.48 5.54
C LYS A 102 8.61 10.84 7.02
N ASP A 103 9.84 10.96 7.55
CA ASP A 103 10.07 11.31 8.96
C ASP A 103 9.37 10.38 9.95
N ASN A 104 9.34 9.08 9.63
CA ASN A 104 8.62 8.03 10.37
C ASN A 104 7.10 8.22 10.44
N ARG A 105 6.52 8.97 9.51
CA ARG A 105 5.06 9.14 9.39
C ARG A 105 4.44 8.11 8.44
N PRO A 106 3.16 7.78 8.62
CA PRO A 106 2.39 7.00 7.64
C PRO A 106 2.27 7.71 6.28
N LEU A 107 1.83 6.97 5.25
CA LEU A 107 1.64 7.54 3.91
C LEU A 107 0.36 8.38 3.81
N THR A 108 -0.73 7.89 4.41
CA THR A 108 -2.07 8.47 4.34
C THR A 108 -2.77 8.59 5.71
N GLY A 109 -2.12 8.15 6.80
CA GLY A 109 -2.68 8.21 8.16
C GLY A 109 -2.72 9.62 8.76
N SER A 110 -3.63 9.82 9.71
CA SER A 110 -3.67 11.04 10.53
C SER A 110 -2.53 11.00 11.53
N TRP A 111 -1.65 12.00 11.48
CA TRP A 111 -0.55 12.16 12.42
C TRP A 111 -0.53 13.58 12.93
N LEU A 112 -0.43 13.74 14.26
CA LEU A 112 -0.37 15.06 14.87
C LEU A 112 0.86 15.80 14.33
N ALA A 113 0.69 17.07 13.96
CA ALA A 113 1.75 17.87 13.33
C ALA A 113 2.93 18.18 14.26
N VAL A 114 2.83 17.82 15.55
CA VAL A 114 3.69 18.35 16.59
C VAL A 114 4.57 17.23 17.16
N ASP A 115 5.87 17.36 16.93
CA ASP A 115 6.94 16.72 17.71
C ASP A 115 7.07 17.41 19.09
N GLU A 116 5.95 17.81 19.70
CA GLU A 116 5.97 18.35 21.05
C GLU A 116 6.27 17.16 21.97
N PRO A 117 7.34 17.22 22.79
CA PRO A 117 7.56 16.20 23.79
C PRO A 117 6.32 16.18 24.68
N LEU A 118 5.50 15.15 24.56
CA LEU A 118 4.38 14.95 25.47
C LEU A 118 4.99 14.59 26.82
N ILE A 119 5.12 15.59 27.69
CA ILE A 119 5.74 15.51 29.02
C ILE A 119 4.89 14.64 29.98
N GLN A 120 3.64 14.33 29.63
CA GLN A 120 2.77 13.50 30.45
C GLN A 120 2.97 12.00 30.20
N GLU A 121 3.17 11.25 31.29
CA GLU A 121 3.03 9.80 31.30
C GLU A 121 1.58 9.43 30.96
N SER A 122 1.33 9.15 29.69
CA SER A 122 0.09 8.56 29.21
C SER A 122 0.28 7.08 28.97
N ASP A 123 -0.76 6.28 29.21
CA ASP A 123 -0.75 4.85 28.88
C ASP A 123 -0.48 4.65 27.38
N ILE A 124 0.36 3.65 27.08
CA ILE A 124 0.62 3.20 25.70
C ILE A 124 -0.29 2.01 25.42
N VAL A 125 -1.12 2.14 24.39
CA VAL A 125 -2.00 1.07 23.92
C VAL A 125 -1.41 0.47 22.65
N CYS A 126 -1.55 -0.85 22.54
CA CYS A 126 -1.13 -1.62 21.37
C CYS A 126 -2.38 -2.15 20.65
N GLU A 127 -2.70 -1.55 19.51
CA GLU A 127 -3.68 -2.11 18.59
C GLU A 127 -3.02 -3.25 17.81
N THR A 128 -3.69 -4.40 17.74
CA THR A 128 -3.17 -5.56 17.01
C THR A 128 -4.15 -6.02 15.94
N ARG A 129 -3.62 -6.37 14.77
CA ARG A 129 -4.38 -6.97 13.67
C ARG A 129 -3.76 -8.30 13.27
N LEU A 130 -4.56 -9.13 12.59
CA LEU A 130 -4.14 -10.45 12.10
C LEU A 130 -3.49 -11.32 13.20
N GLY A 131 -4.14 -11.40 14.37
CA GLY A 131 -3.65 -12.23 15.48
C GLY A 131 -2.33 -11.75 16.09
N GLY A 132 -2.01 -10.46 15.99
CA GLY A 132 -0.80 -9.88 16.57
C GLY A 132 0.40 -9.81 15.63
N VAL A 133 0.24 -10.20 14.36
CA VAL A 133 1.28 -10.04 13.34
C VAL A 133 1.53 -8.56 13.03
N LEU A 134 0.46 -7.77 12.94
CA LEU A 134 0.54 -6.32 12.77
C LEU A 134 0.25 -5.66 14.11
N LYS A 135 1.11 -4.72 14.50
CA LYS A 135 1.00 -3.99 15.77
C LYS A 135 1.21 -2.51 15.51
N ASN A 136 0.31 -1.70 16.05
CA ASN A 136 0.44 -0.26 16.11
C ASN A 136 0.44 0.16 17.59
N TYR A 137 1.30 1.12 17.93
CA TYR A 137 1.41 1.62 19.30
C TYR A 137 1.05 3.09 19.31
N GLU A 138 0.07 3.45 20.13
CA GLU A 138 -0.38 4.81 20.31
C GLU A 138 -0.45 5.16 21.80
N ARG A 139 -0.39 6.46 22.09
CA ARG A 139 -0.63 6.98 23.43
C ARG A 139 -2.11 7.29 23.56
N MET A 140 -2.72 6.89 24.68
CA MET A 140 -4.07 7.32 25.01
C MET A 140 -4.11 8.85 25.12
N ALA A 141 -5.00 9.50 24.38
CA ALA A 141 -5.30 10.91 24.60
C ALA A 141 -5.89 11.06 26.01
N ALA A 142 -5.36 12.01 26.80
CA ALA A 142 -5.81 12.32 28.15
C ALA A 142 -7.22 12.93 28.18
#